data_AF-A0A8H3TN21-F1
#
_entry.id   AF-A0A8H3TN21-F1
#
_cell.length_a   1.000
_cell.length_b   1.000
_cell.length_c   1.000
_cell.angle_alpha   90.00
_cell.angle_beta   90.00
_cell.angle_gamma   90.00
#
_symmetry.space_group_name_H-M   'P 1'
#
loop_
_entity.id
_entity.type
_entity.pdbx_description
1 polymer ?
#
loop_
_entity_poly.entity_id
_entity_poly.type
_entity_poly.pdbx_seq_one_letter_code
_entity_poly.pdbx_strand_id
1 'polypeptide(L)'
;MQGSRIAQGASRLPLTSKRGNKDFYKGTRQAFVPGGGHRTGPPGKHVIGGKAKYRVLDEKVRYFVSPGADVLNISALKPYVATTNPPAQKEKYRATNPYIPFGPNATHVALETTDPRTGRPLRIAPHDTKAFSKWYQALSIGERAKVVAEQRRDWYVQLAEQQRLAEEEEAKTRQVESS
;
A
#
# COMPACT_ATOMS: atom_id res chain seq x y z
N MET A 1 -39.38 -2.88 -25.58
CA MET A 1 -38.03 -3.22 -26.11
C MET A 1 -37.70 -4.65 -25.73
N GLN A 2 -37.86 -5.61 -26.64
CA GLN A 2 -37.37 -6.98 -26.41
C GLN A 2 -35.84 -6.96 -26.47
N GLY A 3 -35.19 -7.26 -25.34
CA GLY A 3 -33.74 -7.43 -25.28
C GLY A 3 -33.30 -8.58 -26.18
N SER A 4 -32.13 -8.46 -26.81
CA SER A 4 -31.58 -9.51 -27.67
C SER A 4 -31.41 -10.80 -26.86
N ARG A 5 -31.87 -11.94 -27.41
CA ARG A 5 -31.76 -13.27 -26.77
C ARG A 5 -30.31 -13.64 -26.41
N ILE A 6 -29.32 -13.02 -27.06
CA ILE A 6 -27.88 -13.24 -26.83
C ILE A 6 -27.42 -12.72 -25.46
N ALA A 7 -28.05 -11.66 -24.94
CA ALA A 7 -27.72 -11.11 -23.62
C ALA A 7 -28.34 -11.91 -22.46
N GLN A 8 -29.37 -12.70 -22.72
CA GLN A 8 -30.01 -13.56 -21.72
C GLN A 8 -29.17 -14.83 -21.52
N GLY A 9 -28.31 -14.83 -20.51
CA GLY A 9 -27.43 -15.97 -20.16
C GLY A 9 -25.94 -15.69 -20.31
N ALA A 10 -25.56 -14.55 -20.89
CA ALA A 10 -24.16 -14.13 -20.94
C ALA A 10 -23.65 -13.76 -19.53
N SER A 11 -22.42 -14.16 -19.21
CA SER A 11 -21.79 -13.82 -17.94
C SER A 11 -21.61 -12.31 -17.81
N ARG A 12 -21.93 -11.77 -16.63
CA ARG A 12 -21.72 -10.34 -16.28
C ARG A 12 -20.29 -10.02 -15.85
N LEU A 13 -19.40 -11.02 -15.85
CA LEU A 13 -17.99 -10.81 -15.54
C LEU A 13 -17.31 -9.97 -16.63
N PRO A 14 -16.24 -9.22 -16.31
CA PRO A 14 -15.52 -8.43 -17.30
C PRO A 14 -15.07 -9.28 -18.50
N LEU A 15 -15.35 -8.78 -19.71
CA LEU A 15 -14.93 -9.44 -20.93
C LEU A 15 -13.40 -9.36 -21.05
N THR A 16 -12.75 -10.52 -21.14
CA THR A 16 -11.29 -10.66 -21.32
C THR A 16 -10.99 -11.08 -22.75
N SER A 17 -9.76 -10.88 -23.22
CA SER A 17 -9.34 -11.27 -24.57
C SER A 17 -9.45 -12.78 -24.83
N LYS A 18 -9.57 -13.59 -23.77
CA LYS A 18 -9.79 -15.04 -23.86
C LYS A 18 -11.26 -15.42 -24.04
N ARG A 19 -12.18 -14.49 -23.76
CA ARG A 19 -13.63 -14.69 -23.85
C ARG A 19 -14.26 -14.01 -25.06
N GLY A 20 -13.58 -13.02 -25.64
CA GLY A 20 -14.00 -12.39 -26.90
C GLY A 20 -13.61 -13.22 -28.12
N ASN A 21 -14.35 -13.06 -29.21
CA ASN A 21 -14.06 -13.70 -30.51
C ASN A 21 -13.28 -12.72 -31.42
N LYS A 22 -13.31 -12.94 -32.73
CA LYS A 22 -12.73 -12.08 -33.76
C LYS A 22 -13.02 -10.59 -33.49
N ASP A 23 -12.01 -9.77 -33.73
CA ASP A 23 -12.04 -8.31 -33.58
C ASP A 23 -12.13 -7.78 -32.13
N PHE A 24 -12.12 -8.65 -31.12
CA PHE A 24 -11.94 -8.26 -29.72
C PHE A 24 -10.47 -8.37 -29.30
N TYR A 25 -9.72 -7.28 -29.43
CA TYR A 25 -8.34 -7.19 -28.95
C TYR A 25 -8.24 -6.27 -27.71
N LYS A 26 -7.63 -6.79 -26.64
CA LYS A 26 -7.31 -6.01 -25.43
C LYS A 26 -5.88 -6.30 -24.99
N GLY A 27 -5.05 -5.27 -24.94
CA GLY A 27 -3.65 -5.38 -24.50
C GLY A 27 -3.49 -5.49 -22.97
N THR A 28 -2.35 -6.01 -22.53
CA THR A 28 -2.01 -6.23 -21.11
C THR A 28 -1.19 -5.10 -20.51
N ARG A 29 -1.33 -3.87 -21.01
CA ARG A 29 -0.58 -2.69 -20.53
C ARG A 29 0.96 -2.83 -20.62
N GLN A 30 1.46 -3.60 -21.59
CA GLN A 30 2.91 -3.74 -21.83
C GLN A 30 3.59 -2.41 -22.17
N ALA A 31 2.84 -1.37 -22.57
CA ALA A 31 3.35 -0.03 -22.85
C ALA A 31 3.62 0.83 -21.59
N PHE A 32 3.39 0.30 -20.37
CA PHE A 32 3.60 0.99 -19.11
C PHE A 32 4.94 0.60 -18.47
N VAL A 33 5.54 1.53 -17.72
CA VAL A 33 6.76 1.28 -16.96
C VAL A 33 6.46 0.29 -15.81
N PRO A 34 7.32 -0.72 -15.54
CA PRO A 34 7.10 -1.63 -14.43
C PRO A 34 7.05 -0.86 -13.10
N GLY A 35 6.01 -1.08 -12.29
CA GLY A 35 5.80 -0.36 -11.02
C GLY A 35 5.37 1.11 -11.15
N GLY A 36 5.43 1.70 -12.35
CA GLY A 36 5.05 3.08 -12.63
C GLY A 36 3.68 3.18 -13.32
N GLY A 37 2.93 4.24 -13.02
CA GLY A 37 1.68 4.55 -13.72
C GLY A 37 1.86 5.18 -15.11
N HIS A 38 3.09 5.57 -15.46
CA HIS A 38 3.38 6.30 -16.69
C HIS A 38 3.45 5.38 -17.92
N ARG A 39 2.90 5.85 -19.04
CA ARG A 39 2.81 5.12 -20.30
C ARG A 39 3.91 5.59 -21.26
N THR A 40 4.88 4.73 -21.54
CA THR A 40 5.99 4.98 -22.49
C THR A 40 5.59 4.70 -23.94
N GLY A 41 4.50 3.97 -24.15
CA GLY A 41 4.02 3.60 -25.48
C GLY A 41 4.56 2.25 -25.99
N PRO A 42 4.14 1.82 -27.19
CA PRO A 42 4.57 0.55 -27.77
C PRO A 42 6.04 0.62 -28.27
N PRO A 43 6.79 -0.50 -28.23
CA PRO A 43 8.19 -0.55 -28.66
C PRO A 43 8.38 -0.49 -30.19
N GLY A 44 7.32 -0.27 -30.96
CA GLY A 44 7.36 -0.35 -32.41
C GLY A 44 6.08 0.15 -33.08
N LYS A 45 6.01 -0.02 -34.39
CA LYS A 45 4.88 0.40 -35.23
C LYS A 45 4.45 -0.68 -36.23
N HIS A 46 3.15 -0.76 -36.48
CA HIS A 46 2.63 -1.55 -37.59
C HIS A 46 3.04 -0.91 -38.92
N VAL A 47 3.46 -1.74 -39.87
CA VAL A 47 3.89 -1.29 -41.20
C VAL A 47 2.81 -1.70 -42.20
N ILE A 48 2.29 -0.72 -42.94
CA ILE A 48 1.30 -0.93 -44.00
C ILE A 48 2.08 -1.03 -45.32
N GLY A 49 1.95 -2.15 -46.03
CA GLY A 49 2.55 -2.34 -47.36
C GLY A 49 3.94 -2.98 -47.43
N GLY A 50 4.55 -3.34 -46.30
CA GLY A 50 5.85 -4.06 -46.26
C GLY A 50 5.72 -5.58 -46.09
N LYS A 51 6.84 -6.30 -46.31
CA LYS A 51 6.96 -7.76 -46.01
C LYS A 51 6.76 -8.04 -44.52
N ALA A 52 7.31 -7.20 -43.65
CA ALA A 52 7.09 -7.25 -42.21
C ALA A 52 5.83 -6.47 -41.82
N LYS A 53 4.96 -7.06 -40.99
CA LYS A 53 3.70 -6.43 -40.52
C LYS A 53 3.88 -5.52 -39.31
N TYR A 54 4.97 -5.68 -38.58
CA TYR A 54 5.34 -4.86 -37.43
C TYR A 54 6.86 -4.63 -37.42
N ARG A 55 7.28 -3.43 -37.05
CA ARG A 55 8.69 -3.04 -36.94
C ARG A 55 8.96 -2.58 -35.51
N VAL A 56 9.91 -3.24 -34.85
CA VAL A 56 10.46 -2.84 -33.55
C VAL A 56 11.39 -1.64 -33.77
N LEU A 57 11.30 -0.64 -32.90
CA LEU A 57 12.13 0.56 -32.91
C LEU A 57 13.01 0.52 -31.67
N ASP A 58 14.31 0.30 -31.84
CA ASP A 58 15.24 0.12 -30.72
C ASP A 58 15.23 1.32 -29.75
N GLU A 59 15.02 2.53 -30.27
CA GLU A 59 14.87 3.76 -29.48
C GLU A 59 13.70 3.73 -28.48
N LYS A 60 12.66 2.93 -28.76
CA LYS A 60 11.47 2.78 -27.90
C LYS A 60 11.52 1.53 -27.05
N VAL A 61 12.50 0.66 -27.27
CA VAL A 61 12.70 -0.54 -26.45
C VAL A 61 13.32 -0.11 -25.12
N ARG A 62 12.79 -0.65 -24.04
CA ARG A 62 13.36 -0.44 -22.71
C ARG A 62 14.64 -1.27 -22.58
N TYR A 63 15.69 -0.64 -22.07
CA TYR A 63 16.90 -1.30 -21.62
C TYR A 63 17.11 -1.02 -20.13
N PHE A 64 17.62 -2.02 -19.42
CA PHE A 64 17.96 -1.90 -18.01
C PHE A 64 19.47 -1.81 -17.90
N VAL A 65 19.96 -0.73 -17.30
CA VAL A 65 21.38 -0.56 -17.03
C VAL A 65 21.69 -1.21 -15.70
N SER A 66 22.45 -2.29 -15.73
CA SER A 66 22.99 -2.93 -14.53
C SER A 66 24.49 -2.71 -14.47
N PRO A 67 25.08 -2.50 -13.28
CA PRO A 67 26.51 -2.71 -13.12
C PRO A 67 26.89 -4.15 -13.52
N GLY A 68 28.13 -4.33 -13.98
CA GLY A 68 28.66 -5.63 -14.34
C GLY A 68 28.69 -6.60 -13.15
N ALA A 69 28.69 -7.91 -13.44
CA ALA A 69 28.65 -8.95 -12.43
C ALA A 69 29.82 -8.83 -11.42
N ASP A 70 31.01 -8.48 -11.89
CA ASP A 70 32.20 -8.33 -11.04
C ASP A 70 32.02 -7.23 -9.99
N VAL A 71 31.44 -6.10 -10.39
CA VAL A 71 31.15 -4.97 -9.49
C VAL A 71 30.14 -5.38 -8.41
N LEU A 72 29.11 -6.15 -8.79
CA LEU A 72 28.12 -6.65 -7.85
C LEU A 72 28.72 -7.66 -6.87
N ASN A 73 29.60 -8.54 -7.34
CA ASN A 73 30.24 -9.58 -6.51
C ASN A 73 31.24 -9.01 -5.50
N ILE A 74 31.92 -7.92 -5.83
CA ILE A 74 32.90 -7.26 -4.96
C ILE A 74 32.22 -6.25 -4.02
N SER A 75 30.95 -5.90 -4.26
CA SER A 75 30.25 -4.91 -3.46
C SER A 75 30.14 -5.33 -1.99
N ALA A 76 30.55 -4.44 -1.08
CA ALA A 76 30.48 -4.69 0.36
C ALA A 76 29.04 -4.63 0.90
N LEU A 77 28.14 -3.99 0.15
CA LEU A 77 26.75 -3.80 0.53
C LEU A 77 25.94 -5.08 0.31
N LYS A 78 25.15 -5.45 1.31
CA LYS A 78 24.20 -6.57 1.26
C LYS A 78 22.76 -6.04 1.28
N PRO A 79 21.78 -6.79 0.76
CA PRO A 79 20.38 -6.37 0.78
C PRO A 79 19.79 -6.25 2.21
N TYR A 80 20.46 -6.82 3.22
CA TYR A 80 20.01 -6.79 4.61
C TYR A 80 21.06 -6.13 5.51
N VAL A 81 20.57 -5.49 6.59
CA VAL A 81 21.37 -4.77 7.58
C VAL A 81 21.35 -5.54 8.91
N ALA A 82 22.45 -5.47 9.67
CA ALA A 82 22.53 -6.06 11.00
C ALA A 82 21.55 -5.37 11.97
N THR A 83 20.81 -6.17 12.75
CA THR A 83 19.85 -5.69 13.76
C THR A 83 20.50 -4.98 14.94
N THR A 84 21.80 -5.19 15.15
CA THR A 84 22.58 -4.64 16.27
C THR A 84 22.94 -3.17 16.08
N ASN A 85 22.80 -2.63 14.87
CA ASN A 85 23.09 -1.22 14.59
C ASN A 85 21.77 -0.44 14.60
N PRO A 86 21.39 0.19 15.73
CA PRO A 86 20.20 1.03 15.74
C PRO A 86 20.38 2.19 14.74
N PRO A 87 19.34 2.60 14.02
CA PRO A 87 19.43 3.77 13.15
C PRO A 87 19.83 5.00 13.96
N ALA A 88 20.74 5.81 13.42
CA ALA A 88 21.28 7.00 14.08
C ALA A 88 20.20 8.03 14.49
N GLN A 89 19.04 8.00 13.84
CA GLN A 89 17.84 8.76 14.19
C GLN A 89 16.72 7.81 14.59
N LYS A 90 16.56 7.54 15.88
CA LYS A 90 15.45 6.72 16.41
C LYS A 90 14.05 7.28 16.07
N GLU A 91 13.93 8.57 15.77
CA GLU A 91 12.63 9.25 15.61
C GLU A 91 12.01 9.16 14.21
N LYS A 92 12.79 9.20 13.13
CA LYS A 92 12.23 9.35 11.77
C LYS A 92 11.78 8.05 11.10
N TYR A 93 12.29 6.89 11.52
CA TYR A 93 11.97 5.61 10.88
C TYR A 93 10.70 4.93 11.39
N ARG A 94 10.10 5.42 12.49
CA ARG A 94 8.81 4.90 12.98
C ARG A 94 7.64 5.30 12.08
N ALA A 95 7.76 6.41 11.35
CA ALA A 95 6.67 6.96 10.57
C ALA A 95 6.65 6.53 9.09
N THR A 96 7.79 6.08 8.52
CA THR A 96 7.95 6.00 7.05
C THR A 96 8.17 4.60 6.48
N ASN A 97 8.12 3.54 7.28
CA ASN A 97 8.21 2.17 6.77
C ASN A 97 6.85 1.46 6.78
N PRO A 98 6.02 1.60 5.72
CA PRO A 98 4.71 0.94 5.64
C PRO A 98 4.79 -0.58 5.44
N TYR A 99 5.99 -1.16 5.34
CA TYR A 99 6.19 -2.57 4.99
C TYR A 99 6.60 -3.48 6.15
N ILE A 100 6.57 -3.01 7.40
CA ILE A 100 6.72 -3.88 8.57
C ILE A 100 5.45 -3.83 9.43
N PRO A 101 4.35 -4.48 9.02
CA PRO A 101 3.18 -4.61 9.87
C PRO A 101 3.42 -5.53 11.08
N PHE A 102 4.54 -6.25 11.17
CA PHE A 102 4.80 -7.25 12.22
C PHE A 102 6.27 -7.32 12.64
N GLY A 103 6.83 -6.22 13.14
CA GLY A 103 8.12 -6.22 13.84
C GLY A 103 7.89 -6.27 15.35
N PRO A 104 8.68 -7.05 16.13
CA PRO A 104 8.49 -7.19 17.58
C PRO A 104 8.68 -5.89 18.39
N ASN A 105 9.11 -4.79 17.76
CA ASN A 105 9.47 -3.52 18.39
C ASN A 105 8.63 -2.32 17.91
N ALA A 106 7.49 -2.54 17.24
CA ALA A 106 6.54 -1.47 17.01
C ALA A 106 5.91 -1.08 18.35
N THR A 107 6.39 0.00 18.97
CA THR A 107 5.70 0.59 20.13
C THR A 107 4.42 1.22 19.61
N HIS A 108 3.32 0.48 19.71
CA HIS A 108 1.99 1.04 19.61
C HIS A 108 1.82 2.04 20.76
N VAL A 109 1.30 3.23 20.46
CA VAL A 109 0.77 4.16 21.45
C VAL A 109 -0.16 3.35 22.35
N ALA A 110 0.15 3.24 23.64
CA ALA A 110 -0.62 2.43 24.57
C ALA A 110 -2.02 3.03 24.67
N LEU A 111 -3.01 2.38 24.04
CA LEU A 111 -4.41 2.72 24.23
C LEU A 111 -4.75 2.35 25.68
N GLU A 112 -5.06 3.34 26.51
CA GLU A 112 -5.46 3.11 27.90
C GLU A 112 -6.88 2.50 27.93
N THR A 113 -6.99 1.22 27.65
CA THR A 113 -8.23 0.47 27.80
C THR A 113 -8.27 -0.16 29.20
N THR A 114 -9.39 -0.02 29.91
CA THR A 114 -9.62 -0.63 31.21
C THR A 114 -10.27 -2.01 31.07
N ASP A 115 -9.89 -2.97 31.92
CA ASP A 115 -10.49 -4.32 31.93
C ASP A 115 -11.91 -4.27 32.52
N PRO A 116 -12.95 -4.72 31.79
CA PRO A 116 -14.33 -4.69 32.29
C PRO A 116 -14.61 -5.63 33.47
N ARG A 117 -13.72 -6.60 33.78
CA ARG A 117 -13.89 -7.49 34.95
C ARG A 117 -13.26 -6.95 36.22
N THR A 118 -12.20 -6.15 36.11
CA THR A 118 -11.37 -5.73 37.25
C THR A 118 -11.26 -4.21 37.41
N GLY A 119 -11.70 -3.42 36.42
CA GLY A 119 -11.64 -1.96 36.41
C GLY A 119 -10.23 -1.38 36.33
N ARG A 120 -9.20 -2.21 36.15
CA ARG A 120 -7.79 -1.78 36.11
C ARG A 120 -7.36 -1.42 34.69
N PRO A 121 -6.47 -0.42 34.50
CA PRO A 121 -5.92 -0.10 33.19
C PRO A 121 -5.07 -1.26 32.66
N LEU A 122 -5.40 -1.76 31.47
CA LEU A 122 -4.62 -2.78 30.77
C LEU A 122 -3.38 -2.11 30.18
N ARG A 123 -2.25 -2.17 30.91
CA ARG A 123 -0.93 -1.91 30.30
C ARG A 123 -0.58 -3.09 29.38
N ILE A 124 -1.02 -3.02 28.13
CA ILE A 124 -0.67 -4.01 27.12
C ILE A 124 0.78 -3.77 26.71
N ALA A 125 1.71 -4.50 27.33
CA ALA A 125 3.09 -4.54 26.88
C ALA A 125 3.15 -5.14 25.46
N PRO A 126 4.11 -4.74 24.61
CA PRO A 126 4.23 -5.18 23.20
C PRO A 126 4.26 -6.71 23.00
N HIS A 127 4.56 -7.46 24.06
CA HIS A 127 4.70 -8.91 24.04
C HIS A 127 3.40 -9.69 24.33
N ASP A 128 2.26 -9.01 24.52
CA ASP A 128 1.02 -9.64 24.99
C ASP A 128 -0.14 -9.61 23.98
N THR A 129 0.20 -9.67 22.68
CA THR A 129 -0.78 -9.84 21.59
C THR A 129 -1.62 -11.11 21.75
N LYS A 130 -1.08 -12.13 22.44
CA LYS A 130 -1.80 -13.36 22.79
C LYS A 130 -2.91 -13.12 23.81
N ALA A 131 -2.67 -12.30 24.84
CA ALA A 131 -3.70 -11.96 25.82
C ALA A 131 -4.84 -11.14 25.19
N PHE A 132 -4.51 -10.14 24.37
CA PHE A 132 -5.53 -9.38 23.63
C PHE A 132 -6.33 -10.27 22.68
N SER A 133 -5.65 -11.12 21.89
CA SER A 133 -6.32 -12.03 20.96
C SER A 133 -7.25 -12.99 21.70
N LYS A 134 -6.81 -13.56 22.81
CA LYS A 134 -7.62 -14.46 23.65
C LYS A 134 -8.82 -13.74 24.26
N TRP A 135 -8.64 -12.52 24.76
CA TRP A 135 -9.73 -11.67 25.26
C TRP A 135 -10.73 -11.35 24.15
N TYR A 136 -10.27 -10.81 23.02
CA TYR A 136 -11.12 -10.43 21.89
C TYR A 136 -11.90 -11.63 21.32
N GLN A 137 -11.28 -12.82 21.28
CA GLN A 137 -11.97 -14.04 20.85
C GLN A 137 -12.98 -14.58 21.88
N ALA A 138 -12.87 -14.19 23.16
CA ALA A 138 -13.83 -14.56 24.18
C ALA A 138 -15.10 -13.68 24.17
N LEU A 139 -15.07 -12.52 23.49
CA LEU A 139 -16.23 -11.65 23.34
C LEU A 139 -17.23 -12.22 22.35
N SER A 140 -18.52 -11.97 22.60
CA SER A 140 -19.60 -12.21 21.62
C SER A 140 -19.46 -11.28 20.41
N ILE A 141 -20.10 -11.64 19.30
CA ILE A 141 -20.04 -10.87 18.04
C ILE A 141 -20.50 -9.42 18.26
N GLY A 142 -21.54 -9.21 19.06
CA GLY A 142 -22.06 -7.87 19.37
C GLY A 142 -21.08 -7.02 20.20
N GLU A 143 -20.40 -7.62 21.17
CA GLU A 143 -19.40 -6.93 21.98
C GLU A 143 -18.15 -6.58 21.18
N ARG A 144 -17.69 -7.46 20.28
CA ARG A 144 -16.59 -7.15 19.35
C ARG A 144 -16.92 -5.96 18.47
N ALA A 145 -18.15 -5.89 17.94
CA ALA A 145 -18.59 -4.77 17.13
C ALA A 145 -18.57 -3.44 17.90
N LYS A 146 -18.92 -3.46 19.19
CA LYS A 146 -18.83 -2.28 20.08
C LYS A 146 -17.39 -1.82 20.27
N VAL A 147 -16.47 -2.74 20.61
CA VAL A 147 -15.04 -2.43 20.78
C VAL A 147 -14.45 -1.81 19.51
N VAL A 148 -14.78 -2.35 18.34
CA VAL A 148 -14.32 -1.80 17.06
C VAL A 148 -14.94 -0.41 16.79
N ALA A 149 -16.20 -0.20 17.15
CA ALA A 149 -16.88 1.09 16.96
C ALA A 149 -16.30 2.18 17.87
N GLU A 150 -15.99 1.84 19.13
CA GLU A 150 -15.34 2.74 20.09
C GLU A 150 -13.93 3.12 19.61
N GLN A 151 -13.09 2.15 19.23
CA GLN A 151 -11.76 2.43 18.67
C GLN A 151 -11.80 3.32 17.44
N ARG A 152 -12.78 3.12 16.55
CA ARG A 152 -12.96 3.99 15.38
C ARG A 152 -13.33 5.42 15.78
N ARG A 153 -14.19 5.59 16.79
CA ARG A 153 -14.58 6.91 17.29
C ARG A 153 -13.37 7.64 17.87
N ASP A 154 -12.59 6.98 18.72
CA ASP A 154 -11.39 7.55 19.32
C ASP A 154 -10.37 7.95 18.26
N TRP A 155 -10.21 7.13 17.22
CA TRP A 155 -9.35 7.44 16.09
C TRP A 155 -9.78 8.71 15.34
N TYR A 156 -11.09 8.90 15.08
CA TYR A 156 -11.58 10.12 14.45
C TYR A 156 -11.40 11.36 15.32
N VAL A 157 -11.56 11.24 16.64
CA VAL A 157 -11.30 12.34 17.58
C VAL A 157 -9.84 12.76 17.53
N GLN A 158 -8.92 11.79 17.61
CA GLN A 158 -7.47 12.06 17.51
C GLN A 158 -7.10 12.69 16.16
N LEU A 159 -7.70 12.21 15.06
CA LEU A 159 -7.46 12.77 13.73
C LEU A 159 -7.89 14.25 13.65
N ALA A 160 -9.05 14.58 14.24
CA ALA A 160 -9.55 15.95 14.28
C ALA A 160 -8.67 16.86 15.16
N GLU A 161 -8.19 16.36 16.29
CA GLU A 161 -7.24 17.09 17.15
C GLU A 161 -5.92 17.36 16.44
N GLN A 162 -5.38 16.38 15.71
CA GLN A 162 -4.17 16.55 14.91
C GLN A 162 -4.35 17.61 13.82
N GLN A 163 -5.50 17.64 13.15
CA GLN A 163 -5.82 18.67 12.17
C GLN A 163 -5.86 20.06 12.81
N ARG A 164 -6.51 20.20 13.96
CA ARG A 164 -6.57 21.48 14.68
C ARG A 164 -5.19 21.97 15.09
N LEU A 165 -4.35 21.08 15.62
CA LEU A 165 -2.97 21.42 15.99
C LEU A 165 -2.13 21.85 14.78
N ALA A 166 -2.30 21.19 13.64
CA ALA A 166 -1.62 21.58 12.40
C ALA A 166 -2.06 22.97 11.92
N GLU A 167 -3.36 23.28 11.97
CA GLU A 167 -3.89 24.61 11.63
C GLU A 167 -3.37 25.71 12.58
N GLU A 168 -3.28 25.42 13.87
CA GLU A 168 -2.71 26.33 14.87
C GLU A 168 -1.20 26.58 14.63
N GLU A 169 -0.44 25.56 14.21
CA GLU A 169 0.96 25.70 13.83
C GLU A 169 1.12 26.52 12.54
N GLU A 170 0.30 26.28 11.52
CA GLU A 170 0.29 27.07 10.29
C GLU A 170 -0.10 28.54 10.52
N ALA A 171 -1.00 28.81 11.45
CA ALA A 171 -1.38 30.18 11.81
C ALA A 171 -0.22 30.91 12.51
N LYS A 172 0.52 30.22 13.39
CA LYS A 172 1.70 30.78 14.07
C LYS A 172 2.82 31.09 13.09
N THR A 173 3.11 30.21 12.13
CA THR A 173 4.15 30.47 11.13
C THR A 173 3.81 31.66 10.24
N ARG A 174 2.54 31.81 9.82
CA ARG A 174 2.10 32.98 9.03
C ARG A 174 2.23 34.31 9.78
N GLN A 175 2.01 34.35 11.09
CA GLN A 175 2.18 35.57 11.89
C GLN A 175 3.65 35.99 12.03
N VAL A 176 4.55 35.01 12.12
CA VAL A 176 6.01 35.23 12.16
C VAL A 176 6.51 35.74 10.81
N GLU A 177 5.98 35.25 9.69
CA GLU A 177 6.34 35.74 8.34
C GLU A 177 5.81 37.14 8.02
N SER A 178 4.76 37.59 8.72
CA SER A 178 4.17 38.93 8.53
C SER A 178 4.75 40.03 9.43
N SER A 179 5.66 39.69 10.35
CA SER A 179 6.32 40.63 11.29
C SER A 179 7.76 40.93 10.86
#